data_AF-A0A0S7YIF9-F1
#
_entry.id   AF-A0A0S7YIF9-F1
#
_cell.length_a   1.000
_cell.length_b   1.000
_cell.length_c   1.000
_cell.angle_alpha   90.00
_cell.angle_beta   90.00
_cell.angle_gamma   90.00
#
_symmetry.space_group_name_H-M   'P 1'
#
loop_
_entity.id
_entity.type
_entity.pdbx_description
1 polymer ?
#
loop_
_entity_poly.entity_id
_entity_poly.type
_entity_poly.pdbx_seq_one_letter_code
_entity_poly.pdbx_strand_id
1 'polypeptide(L)'
;MQKVNSLNNRQIQFVFSEKIDTLSLQPDNFTIASDGDTLKIIVLYASLSPSEIVAVTEIQSPVLYEVSGCMFDEAGNKGILTSTFTGSTIKDTIEPWVIDYSEGHSWRNFYVVFSEAMDTSFVKFYVIPKKNLTPVWRDYRTCQFFPETSSDSLHYDTTYYLYTKH
;
A
#
# COMPACT_ATOMS: atom_id res chain seq x y z
N MET A 1 8.63 -13.92 -19.30
CA MET A 1 9.40 -12.65 -19.30
C MET A 1 8.93 -11.84 -18.12
N GLN A 2 9.84 -11.33 -17.31
CA GLN A 2 9.52 -10.56 -16.12
C GLN A 2 9.93 -9.11 -16.38
N LYS A 3 9.02 -8.16 -16.16
CA LYS A 3 9.26 -6.73 -16.41
C LYS A 3 8.98 -5.96 -15.12
N VAL A 4 9.83 -4.98 -14.84
CA VAL A 4 9.65 -4.06 -13.71
C VAL A 4 9.58 -2.65 -14.25
N ASN A 5 8.53 -1.92 -13.88
CA ASN A 5 8.33 -0.54 -14.30
C ASN A 5 8.07 0.35 -13.09
N SER A 6 8.64 1.55 -13.05
CA SER A 6 8.15 2.59 -12.15
C SER A 6 6.77 3.08 -12.64
N LEU A 7 5.81 3.15 -11.73
CA LEU A 7 4.51 3.80 -11.96
C LEU A 7 4.59 5.27 -11.56
N ASN A 8 5.16 5.54 -10.39
CA ASN A 8 5.41 6.87 -9.86
C ASN A 8 6.66 6.83 -8.96
N ASN A 9 6.97 7.92 -8.28
CA ASN A 9 8.15 8.07 -7.43
C ASN A 9 8.13 7.25 -6.14
N ARG A 10 7.09 6.44 -5.89
CA ARG A 10 7.00 5.52 -4.76
C ARG A 10 6.52 4.13 -5.15
N GLN A 11 5.92 3.95 -6.32
CA GLN A 11 5.36 2.66 -6.74
C GLN A 11 6.12 2.06 -7.91
N ILE A 12 6.34 0.76 -7.85
CA ILE A 12 6.85 -0.05 -8.96
C ILE A 12 5.90 -1.21 -9.21
N GLN A 13 5.69 -1.53 -10.49
CA GLN A 13 4.90 -2.66 -10.93
C GLN A 13 5.83 -3.77 -11.41
N PHE A 14 5.64 -4.97 -10.87
CA PHE A 14 6.22 -6.17 -11.41
C PHE A 14 5.19 -6.91 -12.25
N VAL A 15 5.60 -7.35 -13.43
CA VAL A 15 4.78 -8.10 -14.37
C VAL A 15 5.46 -9.43 -14.63
N PHE A 16 4.71 -10.52 -14.43
CA PHE A 16 5.19 -11.89 -14.58
C PHE A 16 4.53 -12.57 -15.78
N SER A 17 5.19 -13.59 -16.32
CA SER A 17 4.62 -14.39 -17.43
C SER A 17 3.56 -15.39 -16.99
N GLU A 18 3.41 -15.60 -15.70
CA GLU A 18 2.46 -16.55 -15.10
C GLU A 18 1.78 -15.92 -13.89
N LYS A 19 0.71 -16.58 -13.44
CA LYS A 19 0.03 -16.17 -12.20
C LYS A 19 0.92 -16.49 -11.01
N ILE A 20 0.92 -15.60 -10.04
CA ILE A 20 1.74 -15.72 -8.84
C ILE A 20 0.86 -15.83 -7.61
N ASP A 21 1.39 -16.44 -6.55
CA ASP A 21 0.73 -16.45 -5.26
C ASP A 21 0.81 -15.04 -4.64
N THR A 22 -0.30 -14.31 -4.77
CA THR A 22 -0.44 -12.95 -4.25
C THR A 22 -0.83 -12.91 -2.76
N LEU A 23 -1.16 -14.06 -2.15
CA LEU A 23 -1.54 -14.15 -0.74
C LEU A 23 -0.31 -14.26 0.18
N SER A 24 0.81 -14.73 -0.36
CA SER A 24 2.05 -14.96 0.38
C SER A 24 3.14 -13.93 0.07
N LEU A 25 2.78 -12.73 -0.40
CA LEU A 25 3.74 -11.68 -0.72
C LEU A 25 4.48 -11.18 0.53
N GLN A 26 5.81 -11.17 0.48
CA GLN A 26 6.67 -10.70 1.56
C GLN A 26 7.67 -9.68 1.00
N PRO A 27 7.64 -8.41 1.43
CA PRO A 27 8.58 -7.38 0.99
C PRO A 27 10.05 -7.79 1.17
N ASP A 28 10.35 -8.48 2.27
CA ASP A 28 11.72 -8.91 2.62
C ASP A 28 12.29 -9.97 1.66
N ASN A 29 11.47 -10.55 0.79
CA ASN A 29 11.94 -11.47 -0.26
C ASN A 29 12.60 -10.75 -1.45
N PHE A 30 12.61 -9.42 -1.44
CA PHE A 30 13.12 -8.59 -2.53
C PHE A 30 14.21 -7.65 -2.02
N THR A 31 15.15 -7.33 -2.90
CA THR A 31 16.19 -6.34 -2.69
C THR A 31 16.20 -5.41 -3.89
N ILE A 32 16.15 -4.11 -3.62
CA ILE A 32 16.26 -3.06 -4.64
C ILE A 32 17.47 -2.21 -4.31
N ALA A 33 18.45 -2.18 -5.19
CA ALA A 33 19.71 -1.49 -4.94
C ALA A 33 20.21 -0.75 -6.18
N SER A 34 20.98 0.29 -5.95
CA SER A 34 21.79 1.00 -6.95
C SER A 34 23.20 1.17 -6.40
N ASP A 35 24.12 1.74 -7.19
CA ASP A 35 25.54 1.87 -6.81
C ASP A 35 25.80 2.63 -5.49
N GLY A 36 24.83 3.37 -4.95
CA GLY A 36 24.98 4.12 -3.70
C GLY A 36 23.74 4.20 -2.82
N ASP A 37 22.69 3.45 -3.12
CA ASP A 37 21.41 3.53 -2.41
C ASP A 37 20.65 2.20 -2.43
N THR A 38 19.94 1.91 -1.35
CA THR A 38 19.07 0.73 -1.24
C THR A 38 17.65 1.22 -1.03
N LEU A 39 16.77 0.89 -1.98
CA LEU A 39 15.39 1.33 -1.93
C LEU A 39 14.55 0.30 -1.16
N LYS A 40 14.05 0.68 0.01
CA LYS A 40 13.24 -0.21 0.83
C LYS A 40 11.84 -0.40 0.22
N ILE A 41 11.41 -1.66 0.12
CA ILE A 41 9.99 -2.00 -0.12
C ILE A 41 9.26 -1.93 1.22
N ILE A 42 8.19 -1.14 1.25
CA ILE A 42 7.35 -0.92 2.41
C ILE A 42 6.21 -1.96 2.43
N VAL A 43 5.53 -2.14 1.31
CA VAL A 43 4.44 -3.11 1.15
C VAL A 43 4.40 -3.64 -0.27
N LEU A 44 3.90 -4.86 -0.42
CA LEU A 44 3.53 -5.49 -1.68
C LEU A 44 2.04 -5.79 -1.69
N TYR A 45 1.38 -5.56 -2.81
CA TYR A 45 -0.01 -5.99 -2.99
C TYR A 45 -0.28 -6.44 -4.42
N ALA A 46 -1.30 -7.28 -4.57
CA ALA A 46 -1.79 -7.74 -5.86
C ALA A 46 -2.29 -6.55 -6.70
N SER A 47 -1.93 -6.53 -7.98
CA SER A 47 -2.60 -5.66 -8.96
C SER A 47 -4.00 -6.21 -9.27
N LEU A 48 -4.70 -5.59 -10.23
CA LEU A 48 -5.95 -6.12 -10.79
C LEU A 48 -5.73 -7.44 -11.56
N SER A 49 -4.50 -7.71 -12.00
CA SER A 49 -4.12 -8.96 -12.65
C SER A 49 -3.35 -9.88 -11.68
N PRO A 50 -3.65 -11.19 -11.63
CA PRO A 50 -2.88 -12.16 -10.81
C PRO A 50 -1.46 -12.41 -11.32
N SER A 51 -1.08 -11.88 -12.49
CA SER A 51 0.29 -11.90 -13.02
C SER A 51 1.06 -10.62 -12.69
N GLU A 52 0.53 -9.78 -11.81
CA GLU A 52 1.08 -8.47 -11.51
C GLU A 52 1.00 -8.18 -10.01
N ILE A 53 2.06 -7.57 -9.49
CA ILE A 53 2.07 -6.99 -8.14
C ILE A 53 2.64 -5.58 -8.19
N VAL A 54 2.23 -4.79 -7.21
CA VAL A 54 2.76 -3.45 -7.00
C VAL A 54 3.54 -3.46 -5.69
N ALA A 55 4.78 -2.98 -5.72
CA ALA A 55 5.51 -2.60 -4.52
C ALA A 55 5.40 -1.10 -4.30
N VAL A 56 5.19 -0.76 -3.04
CA VAL A 56 5.36 0.60 -2.54
C VAL A 56 6.72 0.67 -1.90
N THR A 57 7.44 1.72 -2.22
CA THR A 57 8.82 1.97 -1.83
C THR A 57 8.93 3.30 -1.11
N GLU A 58 10.10 3.56 -0.53
CA GLU A 58 10.49 4.93 -0.19
C GLU A 58 10.55 5.82 -1.46
N ILE A 59 10.80 7.13 -1.29
CA ILE A 59 10.87 8.02 -2.46
C ILE A 59 12.05 7.61 -3.34
N GLN A 60 11.76 7.34 -4.61
CA GLN A 60 12.73 6.95 -5.63
C GLN A 60 13.52 8.16 -6.12
N SER A 61 14.81 7.94 -6.39
CA SER A 61 15.61 8.83 -7.21
C SER A 61 15.56 8.39 -8.69
N PRO A 62 15.73 9.29 -9.68
CA PRO A 62 15.70 8.94 -11.10
C PRO A 62 17.03 8.28 -11.54
N VAL A 63 17.37 7.16 -10.92
CA VAL A 63 18.58 6.36 -11.17
C VAL A 63 18.20 4.93 -11.57
N LEU A 64 19.17 4.18 -12.11
CA LEU A 64 18.97 2.77 -12.43
C LEU A 64 19.10 1.94 -11.15
N TYR A 65 18.04 1.19 -10.83
CA TYR A 65 18.03 0.22 -9.75
C TYR A 65 18.06 -1.20 -10.32
N GLU A 66 18.82 -2.07 -9.67
CA GLU A 66 18.72 -3.51 -9.80
C GLU A 66 17.72 -4.04 -8.77
N VAL A 67 16.81 -4.89 -9.23
CA VAL A 67 15.85 -5.60 -8.41
C VAL A 67 16.21 -7.07 -8.45
N SER A 68 16.30 -7.70 -7.28
CA SER A 68 16.42 -9.14 -7.15
C SER A 68 15.47 -9.64 -6.09
N GLY A 69 15.00 -10.89 -6.20
CA GLY A 69 14.13 -11.46 -5.19
C GLY A 69 13.63 -12.84 -5.56
N CYS A 70 12.73 -13.36 -4.73
CA CYS A 70 12.06 -14.62 -5.01
C CYS A 70 10.57 -14.55 -4.75
N MET A 71 9.83 -15.35 -5.51
CA MET A 71 8.38 -15.43 -5.41
C MET A 71 7.91 -16.86 -5.61
N PHE A 72 6.64 -17.10 -5.29
CA PHE A 72 6.00 -18.39 -5.46
C PHE A 72 4.83 -18.26 -6.44
N ASP A 73 4.62 -19.29 -7.26
CA ASP A 73 3.38 -19.45 -8.01
C ASP A 73 2.26 -20.03 -7.15
N GLU A 74 1.04 -20.13 -7.68
CA GLU A 74 -0.11 -20.72 -6.97
C GLU A 74 0.10 -22.21 -6.62
N ALA A 75 1.06 -22.89 -7.25
CA ALA A 75 1.43 -24.28 -6.98
C ALA A 75 2.58 -24.40 -5.95
N GLY A 76 3.11 -23.29 -5.45
CA GLY A 76 4.22 -23.25 -4.49
C GLY A 76 5.61 -23.42 -5.12
N ASN A 77 5.74 -23.36 -6.45
CA ASN A 77 7.04 -23.38 -7.10
C ASN A 77 7.74 -22.03 -6.92
N LYS A 78 9.02 -22.09 -6.53
CA LYS A 78 9.84 -20.90 -6.31
C LYS A 78 10.42 -20.38 -7.64
N GLY A 79 10.09 -19.14 -7.99
CA GLY A 79 10.75 -18.36 -9.02
C GLY A 79 11.80 -17.40 -8.46
N ILE A 80 12.87 -17.16 -9.22
CA ILE A 80 13.84 -16.09 -8.95
C ILE A 80 13.57 -14.96 -9.92
N LEU A 81 13.58 -13.73 -9.41
CA LEU A 81 13.46 -12.50 -10.17
C LEU A 81 14.82 -11.78 -10.13
N THR A 82 15.30 -11.38 -11.30
CA THR A 82 16.38 -10.40 -11.45
C THR A 82 16.02 -9.49 -12.61
N SER A 83 15.93 -8.19 -12.35
CA SER A 83 15.55 -7.19 -13.34
C SER A 83 16.12 -5.83 -12.97
N THR A 84 15.91 -4.85 -13.84
CA THR A 84 16.31 -3.47 -13.60
C THR A 84 15.18 -2.52 -13.96
N PHE A 85 15.10 -1.40 -13.26
CA PHE A 85 14.20 -0.31 -13.61
C PHE A 85 14.84 1.04 -13.31
N THR A 86 14.41 2.09 -14.01
CA THR A 86 14.77 3.47 -13.67
C THR A 86 13.70 4.04 -12.75
N GLY A 87 14.10 4.58 -11.60
CA GLY A 87 13.19 5.26 -10.69
C GLY A 87 12.57 6.51 -11.33
N SER A 88 11.44 6.97 -10.78
CA SER A 88 10.70 8.10 -11.34
C SER A 88 10.64 9.28 -10.38
N THR A 89 10.52 10.49 -10.94
CA THR A 89 10.18 11.72 -10.20
C THR A 89 8.71 12.10 -10.34
N ILE A 90 7.94 11.34 -11.14
CA ILE A 90 6.51 11.56 -11.33
C ILE A 90 5.82 11.30 -9.99
N LYS A 91 5.09 12.29 -9.48
CA LYS A 91 4.30 12.12 -8.26
C LYS A 91 3.13 11.18 -8.51
N ASP A 92 2.69 10.51 -7.46
CA ASP A 92 1.40 9.84 -7.51
C ASP A 92 0.29 10.87 -7.69
N THR A 93 -0.56 10.67 -8.70
CA THR A 93 -1.69 11.54 -9.03
C THR A 93 -3.01 10.78 -9.04
N ILE A 94 -3.01 9.46 -8.80
CA ILE A 94 -4.25 8.69 -8.71
C ILE A 94 -4.83 8.99 -7.33
N GLU A 95 -6.10 9.41 -7.32
CA GLU A 95 -6.79 9.70 -6.07
C GLU A 95 -7.30 8.37 -5.47
N PRO A 96 -6.83 7.98 -4.28
CA PRO A 96 -7.27 6.75 -3.64
C PRO A 96 -8.74 6.85 -3.24
N TRP A 97 -9.49 5.76 -3.40
CA TRP A 97 -10.88 5.67 -2.93
C TRP A 97 -11.06 4.52 -1.94
N VAL A 98 -12.09 4.59 -1.10
CA VAL A 98 -12.37 3.55 -0.11
C VAL A 98 -12.93 2.30 -0.81
N ILE A 99 -12.31 1.15 -0.54
CA ILE A 99 -12.75 -0.15 -1.06
C ILE A 99 -13.32 -1.07 0.02
N ASP A 100 -12.94 -0.86 1.28
CA ASP A 100 -13.46 -1.60 2.43
C ASP A 100 -13.40 -0.73 3.70
N TYR A 101 -14.28 -1.01 4.66
CA TYR A 101 -14.30 -0.35 5.95
C TYR A 101 -15.00 -1.22 7.00
N SER A 102 -14.60 -1.11 8.26
CA SER A 102 -15.32 -1.82 9.33
C SER A 102 -16.65 -1.15 9.64
N GLU A 103 -17.67 -1.96 9.89
CA GLU A 103 -18.91 -1.51 10.49
C GLU A 103 -18.67 -1.08 11.95
N GLY A 104 -19.06 0.14 12.32
CA GLY A 104 -18.76 0.78 13.61
C GLY A 104 -19.51 0.22 14.83
N HIS A 105 -19.78 -1.09 14.90
CA HIS A 105 -20.66 -1.68 15.91
C HIS A 105 -19.94 -2.01 17.23
N SER A 106 -19.95 -1.09 18.20
CA SER A 106 -19.33 -1.30 19.54
C SER A 106 -17.81 -1.53 19.51
N TRP A 107 -17.16 -1.26 18.38
CA TRP A 107 -15.71 -1.33 18.28
C TRP A 107 -15.11 -0.04 18.82
N ARG A 108 -14.03 -0.16 19.60
CA ARG A 108 -13.27 1.02 20.01
C ARG A 108 -12.68 1.71 18.79
N ASN A 109 -12.23 0.98 17.79
CA ASN A 109 -11.63 1.51 16.58
C ASN A 109 -12.43 1.11 15.34
N PHE A 110 -12.25 1.85 14.25
CA PHE A 110 -12.72 1.41 12.94
C PHE A 110 -11.58 1.55 11.94
N TYR A 111 -11.66 0.81 10.84
CA TYR A 111 -10.67 0.86 9.78
C TYR A 111 -11.30 1.26 8.46
N VAL A 112 -10.46 1.80 7.59
CA VAL A 112 -10.76 2.07 6.18
C VAL A 112 -9.60 1.54 5.35
N VAL A 113 -9.92 0.82 4.28
CA VAL A 113 -8.96 0.31 3.29
C VAL A 113 -9.14 1.09 2.00
N PHE A 114 -8.05 1.63 1.49
CA PHE A 114 -8.03 2.38 0.24
C PHE A 114 -7.70 1.48 -0.96
N SER A 115 -8.09 1.92 -2.16
CA SER A 115 -7.85 1.23 -3.42
C SER A 115 -6.36 0.98 -3.65
N GLU A 116 -5.50 1.90 -3.20
CA GLU A 116 -4.05 1.87 -3.31
C GLU A 116 -3.37 2.42 -2.05
N ALA A 117 -2.05 2.26 -1.97
CA ALA A 117 -1.27 2.86 -0.91
C ALA A 117 -1.13 4.38 -1.11
N MET A 118 -1.33 5.14 -0.04
CA MET A 118 -1.34 6.60 -0.06
C MET A 118 -0.09 7.20 0.57
N ASP A 119 0.29 8.41 0.17
CA ASP A 119 1.22 9.21 0.98
C ASP A 119 0.51 9.70 2.25
N THR A 120 0.93 9.16 3.40
CA THR A 120 0.28 9.38 4.69
C THR A 120 0.73 10.67 5.38
N SER A 121 1.78 11.33 4.86
CA SER A 121 2.41 12.48 5.51
C SER A 121 1.53 13.75 5.55
N PHE A 122 0.47 13.81 4.73
CA PHE A 122 -0.39 14.99 4.61
C PHE A 122 -1.90 14.71 4.74
N VAL A 123 -2.31 13.49 5.12
CA VAL A 123 -3.74 13.13 5.15
C VAL A 123 -4.48 13.99 6.16
N LYS A 124 -5.46 14.76 5.67
CA LYS A 124 -6.43 15.47 6.51
C LYS A 124 -7.73 14.69 6.47
N PHE A 125 -8.32 14.44 7.63
CA PHE A 125 -9.63 13.81 7.71
C PHE A 125 -10.49 14.48 8.78
N TYR A 126 -11.79 14.32 8.64
CA TYR A 126 -12.74 14.67 9.69
C TYR A 126 -13.95 13.73 9.64
N VAL A 127 -14.51 13.43 10.81
CA VAL A 127 -15.71 12.60 10.95
C VAL A 127 -16.88 13.48 11.40
N ILE A 128 -18.08 13.24 10.87
CA ILE A 128 -19.33 13.88 11.31
C ILE A 128 -20.28 12.81 11.86
N PRO A 129 -20.85 12.95 13.08
CA PRO A 129 -20.59 14.02 14.05
C PRO A 129 -19.12 14.04 14.49
N LYS A 130 -18.63 15.22 14.91
CA LYS A 130 -17.21 15.42 15.22
C LYS A 130 -16.74 14.45 16.29
N LYS A 131 -15.74 13.63 15.95
CA LYS A 131 -15.04 12.71 16.85
C LYS A 131 -13.55 12.97 16.78
N ASN A 132 -12.88 12.95 17.93
CA ASN A 132 -11.42 13.03 17.98
C ASN A 132 -10.85 11.62 17.88
N LEU A 133 -10.28 11.34 16.72
CA LEU A 133 -9.73 10.04 16.39
C LEU A 133 -8.28 10.23 15.96
N THR A 134 -7.41 9.30 16.33
CA THR A 134 -6.02 9.26 15.91
C THR A 134 -5.90 8.28 14.75
N PRO A 135 -5.47 8.72 13.55
CA PRO A 135 -5.23 7.82 12.43
C PRO A 135 -3.91 7.07 12.66
N VAL A 136 -3.94 5.76 12.47
CA VAL A 136 -2.77 4.90 12.48
C VAL A 136 -2.76 4.14 11.17
N TRP A 137 -1.78 4.46 10.34
CA TRP A 137 -1.60 3.81 9.05
C TRP A 137 -0.92 2.47 9.20
N ARG A 138 -1.49 1.46 8.54
CA ARG A 138 -0.90 0.16 8.30
C ARG A 138 -0.68 0.00 6.82
N ASP A 139 0.54 -0.32 6.46
CA ASP A 139 0.94 -0.68 5.09
C ASP A 139 0.59 0.40 4.06
N TYR A 140 0.46 1.66 4.50
CA TYR A 140 0.08 2.84 3.70
C TYR A 140 -1.28 2.73 2.98
N ARG A 141 -2.03 1.64 3.16
CA ARG A 141 -3.31 1.37 2.50
C ARG A 141 -4.48 1.23 3.47
N THR A 142 -4.21 0.79 4.70
CA THR A 142 -5.23 0.64 5.74
C THR A 142 -5.04 1.70 6.80
N CYS A 143 -6.04 2.54 7.03
CA CYS A 143 -6.03 3.50 8.12
C CYS A 143 -6.95 3.01 9.23
N GLN A 144 -6.40 2.83 10.43
CA GLN A 144 -7.16 2.57 11.64
C GLN A 144 -7.37 3.86 12.42
N PHE A 145 -8.59 4.13 12.82
CA PHE A 145 -8.94 5.31 13.60
C PHE A 145 -9.21 4.89 15.04
N PHE A 146 -8.39 5.40 15.96
CA PHE A 146 -8.50 5.12 17.40
C PHE A 146 -9.08 6.34 18.12
N PRO A 147 -10.11 6.18 18.96
CA PRO A 147 -10.68 7.28 19.71
C PRO A 147 -9.69 7.73 20.78
N GLU A 148 -9.50 9.04 20.90
CA GLU A 148 -8.64 9.61 21.95
C GLU A 148 -9.24 9.34 23.34
N THR A 149 -10.57 9.32 23.43
CA THR A 149 -11.32 9.09 24.67
C THR A 149 -12.46 8.10 24.46
N SER A 150 -13.00 7.53 25.54
CA SER A 150 -14.14 6.61 25.43
C SER A 150 -15.38 7.27 24.80
N SER A 151 -15.59 8.57 25.02
CA SER A 151 -16.67 9.35 24.40
C SER A 151 -16.50 9.54 22.88
N ASP A 152 -15.29 9.38 22.35
CA ASP A 152 -15.03 9.48 20.92
C ASP A 152 -15.31 8.18 20.16
N SER A 153 -15.67 7.10 20.86
CA SER A 153 -16.03 5.82 20.26
C SER A 153 -17.27 5.95 19.34
N LEU A 154 -17.32 5.08 18.32
CA LEU A 154 -18.48 4.99 17.44
C LEU A 154 -19.58 4.12 18.08
N HIS A 155 -20.83 4.56 18.00
CA HIS A 155 -22.00 3.86 18.53
C HIS A 155 -22.85 3.26 17.41
N TYR A 156 -23.59 2.19 17.72
CA TYR A 156 -24.39 1.46 16.74
C TYR A 156 -25.60 2.23 16.18
N ASP A 157 -26.05 3.25 16.89
CA ASP A 157 -27.25 4.03 16.61
C ASP A 157 -26.97 5.32 15.85
N THR A 158 -25.71 5.56 15.48
CA THR A 158 -25.25 6.82 14.91
C THR A 158 -24.61 6.59 13.53
N THR A 159 -25.09 7.31 12.52
CA THR A 159 -24.44 7.36 11.20
C THR A 159 -23.26 8.32 11.25
N TYR A 160 -22.11 7.87 10.74
CA TYR A 160 -20.89 8.67 10.65
C TYR A 160 -20.51 8.93 9.20
N TYR A 161 -20.06 10.15 8.90
CA TYR A 161 -19.50 10.52 7.61
C TYR A 161 -18.01 10.81 7.78
N LEU A 162 -17.16 9.98 7.18
CA LEU A 162 -15.73 10.24 7.07
C LEU A 162 -15.46 11.05 5.81
N TYR A 163 -14.77 12.16 5.98
CA TYR A 163 -14.25 12.96 4.88
C TYR A 163 -12.74 12.90 4.92
N THR A 164 -12.14 12.53 3.81
CA THR A 164 -10.70 12.59 3.61
C THR A 164 -10.39 13.68 2.59
N LYS A 165 -9.32 14.43 2.85
CA LYS A 165 -8.73 15.37 1.91
C LYS A 165 -7.28 14.99 1.75
N HIS A 166 -6.95 14.54 0.55
CA HIS A 166 -5.62 14.16 0.10
C HIS A 166 -4.88 15.39 -0.42
#